data_AF-A0A925VB93-F1
#
_entry.id   AF-A0A925VB93-F1
#
_cell.length_a   1.000
_cell.length_b   1.000
_cell.length_c   1.000
_cell.angle_alpha   90.00
_cell.angle_beta   90.00
_cell.angle_gamma   90.00
#
_symmetry.space_group_name_H-M   'P 1'
#
loop_
_entity.id
_entity.type
_entity.pdbx_description
1 polymer ?
#
loop_
_entity_poly.entity_id
_entity_poly.type
_entity_poly.pdbx_seq_one_letter_code
_entity_poly.pdbx_strand_id
1 'polypeptide(L)'
;MPVRPWVLSFPFEWRLELARSAALLGAMIRTFAREVERFQLRNTSAQRGDGRARFGAVTVEQRFGGPLNLHVHLHVLVLDGVYERRADGAIRWVASAVPTAEQLAAMTERVAVRAGATRARRA
;
A
#
# COMPACT_ATOMS: atom_id res chain seq x y z
N MET A 1 3.07 -17.70 6.02
CA MET A 1 3.62 -16.71 5.07
C MET A 1 4.12 -15.52 5.85
N PRO A 2 5.29 -14.96 5.54
CA PRO A 2 5.79 -13.76 6.19
C PRO A 2 4.89 -12.55 5.89
N VAL A 3 4.80 -11.64 6.85
CA VAL A 3 4.09 -10.37 6.75
C VAL A 3 5.09 -9.24 6.97
N ARG A 4 5.06 -8.23 6.09
CA ARG A 4 5.86 -7.00 6.24
C ARG A 4 4.95 -5.84 6.64
N PRO A 5 5.24 -5.13 7.75
CA PRO A 5 4.52 -3.93 8.10
C PRO A 5 4.95 -2.76 7.20
N TRP A 6 3.96 -1.94 6.82
CA TRP A 6 4.16 -0.69 6.12
C TRP A 6 3.40 0.41 6.85
N VAL A 7 4.01 1.59 6.94
CA VAL A 7 3.37 2.76 7.54
C VAL A 7 3.33 3.88 6.51
N LEU A 8 2.15 4.48 6.32
CA LEU A 8 1.97 5.70 5.53
C LEU A 8 1.48 6.82 6.42
N SER A 9 2.32 7.84 6.58
CA SER A 9 1.95 9.11 7.21
C SER A 9 1.63 10.16 6.15
N PHE A 10 0.65 11.01 6.43
CA PHE A 10 0.25 12.08 5.52
C PHE A 10 0.83 13.44 5.94
N PRO A 11 0.99 14.39 4.99
CA PRO A 11 1.28 15.79 5.29
C PRO A 11 0.32 16.35 6.33
N PHE A 12 0.82 17.25 7.19
CA PHE A 12 0.06 17.77 8.32
C PHE A 12 -1.26 18.42 7.89
N GLU A 13 -1.19 19.18 6.81
CA GLU A 13 -2.25 19.98 6.22
C GLU A 13 -3.42 19.12 5.71
N TRP A 14 -3.18 17.84 5.43
CA TRP A 14 -4.20 16.93 4.88
C TRP A 14 -4.95 16.18 5.97
N ARG A 15 -4.41 16.12 7.20
CA ARG A 15 -4.91 15.23 8.26
C ARG A 15 -6.35 15.53 8.66
N LEU A 16 -6.72 16.81 8.75
CA LEU A 16 -8.09 17.21 9.10
C LEU A 16 -9.10 16.80 8.02
N GLU A 17 -8.76 17.01 6.76
CA GLU A 17 -9.59 16.62 5.62
C GLU A 17 -9.79 15.10 5.57
N LEU A 18 -8.70 14.35 5.73
CA LEU A 18 -8.72 12.89 5.77
C LEU A 18 -9.52 12.34 6.96
N ALA A 19 -9.46 12.99 8.12
CA ALA A 19 -10.25 12.59 9.28
C ALA A 19 -11.76 12.80 9.08
N ARG A 20 -12.14 13.83 8.33
CA ARG A 20 -13.54 14.20 8.09
C ARG A 20 -14.19 13.44 6.94
N SER A 21 -13.40 12.85 6.03
CA SER A 21 -13.92 12.18 4.82
C SER A 21 -13.44 10.74 4.71
N ALA A 22 -14.30 9.80 5.09
CA ALA A 22 -14.05 8.36 4.89
C ALA A 22 -13.87 8.00 3.40
N ALA A 23 -14.59 8.70 2.51
CA ALA A 23 -14.45 8.49 1.06
C ALA A 23 -13.06 8.88 0.54
N LEU A 24 -12.52 9.99 1.04
CA LEU A 24 -11.17 10.44 0.70
C LEU A 24 -10.11 9.52 1.30
N LEU A 25 -10.22 9.19 2.58
CA LEU A 25 -9.27 8.28 3.24
C LEU A 25 -9.28 6.89 2.59
N GLY A 26 -10.46 6.35 2.26
CA GLY A 26 -10.58 5.11 1.48
C GLY A 26 -9.93 5.20 0.10
N ALA A 27 -9.96 6.37 -0.54
CA ALA A 27 -9.23 6.58 -1.80
C ALA A 27 -7.70 6.60 -1.60
N MET A 28 -7.21 7.17 -0.49
CA MET A 28 -5.79 7.11 -0.12
C MET A 28 -5.34 5.68 0.16
N ILE A 29 -6.12 4.91 0.92
CA ILE A 29 -5.86 3.48 1.19
C ILE A 29 -5.72 2.71 -0.12
N ARG A 30 -6.68 2.86 -1.05
CA ARG A 30 -6.61 2.19 -2.36
C ARG A 30 -5.41 2.63 -3.19
N THR A 31 -5.04 3.92 -3.14
CA THR A 31 -3.87 4.42 -3.85
C THR A 31 -2.58 3.82 -3.31
N PHE A 32 -2.41 3.78 -1.99
CA PHE A 32 -1.24 3.19 -1.36
C PHE A 32 -1.17 1.67 -1.59
N ALA A 33 -2.28 0.95 -1.39
CA ALA A 33 -2.34 -0.51 -1.59
C ALA A 33 -1.95 -0.90 -3.04
N ARG A 34 -2.38 -0.12 -4.04
CA ARG A 34 -1.98 -0.35 -5.44
C ARG A 34 -0.48 -0.13 -5.69
N GLU A 35 0.15 0.83 -5.01
CA GLU A 35 1.60 1.03 -5.16
C GLU A 35 2.38 -0.12 -4.53
N VAL A 36 1.96 -0.59 -3.36
CA VAL A 36 2.56 -1.75 -2.71
C VAL A 36 2.34 -3.01 -3.52
N GLU A 37 1.13 -3.27 -4.03
CA GLU A 37 0.85 -4.39 -4.93
C GLU A 37 1.75 -4.35 -6.17
N ARG A 38 1.86 -3.19 -6.82
CA ARG A 38 2.77 -3.01 -7.97
C ARG A 38 4.23 -3.27 -7.59
N PHE A 39 4.64 -2.88 -6.38
CA PHE A 39 5.98 -3.17 -5.88
C PHE A 39 6.17 -4.69 -5.70
N GLN A 40 5.26 -5.39 -5.02
CA GLN A 40 5.38 -6.84 -4.78
C GLN A 40 5.39 -7.62 -6.09
N LEU A 41 4.49 -7.30 -7.03
CA LEU A 41 4.46 -7.93 -8.35
C LEU A 41 5.74 -7.66 -9.17
N ARG A 42 6.40 -6.53 -8.93
CA ARG A 42 7.68 -6.20 -9.60
C ARG A 42 8.91 -6.86 -8.97
N ASN A 43 8.82 -7.29 -7.71
CA ASN A 43 9.95 -7.80 -6.94
C ASN A 43 9.78 -9.27 -6.55
N THR A 44 8.89 -9.98 -7.23
CA THR A 44 8.70 -11.42 -7.14
C THR A 44 9.12 -12.07 -8.46
N SER A 45 9.45 -13.36 -8.41
CA SER A 45 9.70 -14.20 -9.59
C SER A 45 8.42 -14.81 -10.18
N ALA A 46 7.25 -14.30 -9.78
CA ALA A 46 5.97 -14.75 -10.32
C ALA A 46 5.82 -14.32 -11.79
N GLN A 47 5.15 -15.16 -12.57
CA GLN A 47 4.73 -14.88 -13.93
C GLN A 47 3.81 -13.64 -13.93
N ARG A 48 4.13 -12.70 -14.82
CA ARG A 48 3.41 -11.43 -14.95
C ARG A 48 2.44 -11.50 -16.12
N GLY A 49 1.32 -10.77 -16.00
CA GLY A 49 0.49 -10.39 -17.15
C GLY A 49 -0.79 -11.21 -17.37
N ASP A 50 -1.04 -12.25 -16.58
CA ASP A 50 -2.22 -13.13 -16.72
C ASP A 50 -3.17 -13.11 -15.50
N GLY A 51 -2.93 -12.21 -14.54
CA GLY A 51 -3.73 -12.10 -13.33
C GLY A 51 -3.63 -13.30 -12.39
N ARG A 52 -2.63 -14.18 -12.59
CA ARG A 52 -2.43 -15.37 -11.75
C ARG A 52 -1.72 -15.08 -10.44
N ALA A 53 -0.99 -13.97 -10.35
CA ALA A 53 -0.37 -13.49 -9.11
C ALA A 53 -1.33 -12.59 -8.32
N ARG A 54 -1.53 -12.88 -7.03
CA ARG A 54 -2.45 -12.19 -6.13
C ARG A 54 -1.73 -11.68 -4.88
N PHE A 55 -1.88 -10.39 -4.65
CA PHE A 55 -1.44 -9.66 -3.46
C PHE A 55 -2.49 -9.74 -2.36
N GLY A 56 -2.06 -9.62 -1.10
CA GLY A 56 -2.95 -9.51 0.05
C GLY A 56 -2.40 -8.54 1.09
N ALA A 57 -3.26 -7.67 1.60
CA ALA A 57 -2.94 -6.76 2.68
C ALA A 57 -4.16 -6.41 3.53
N VAL A 58 -3.90 -6.07 4.79
CA VAL A 58 -4.89 -5.54 5.74
C VAL A 58 -4.42 -4.15 6.17
N THR A 59 -5.32 -3.16 6.06
CA THR A 59 -5.04 -1.78 6.46
C THR A 59 -5.80 -1.45 7.73
N VAL A 60 -5.09 -0.85 8.69
CA VAL A 60 -5.63 -0.25 9.91
C VAL A 60 -5.47 1.27 9.81
N GLU A 61 -6.57 1.99 9.97
CA GLU A 61 -6.58 3.44 10.07
C GLU A 61 -6.32 3.86 11.52
N GLN A 62 -5.26 4.63 11.75
CA GLN A 62 -5.03 5.27 13.04
C GLN A 62 -5.18 6.78 12.88
N ARG A 63 -5.98 7.42 13.75
CA ARG A 63 -6.35 8.84 13.63
C ARG A 63 -5.69 9.75 14.66
N PHE A 64 -4.88 9.20 15.56
CA PHE A 64 -4.24 9.92 16.65
C PHE A 64 -2.75 9.58 16.76
N GLY A 65 -1.95 10.55 17.22
CA GLY A 65 -0.53 10.39 17.54
C GLY A 65 -0.33 9.94 18.98
N GLY A 66 0.93 9.73 19.40
CA GLY A 66 1.26 9.40 20.79
C GLY A 66 0.66 10.38 21.82
N PRO A 67 0.70 11.71 21.57
CA PRO A 67 0.04 12.71 22.42
C PRO A 67 -1.50 12.83 22.25
N LEU A 68 -2.16 11.90 21.56
CA LEU A 68 -3.58 11.98 21.17
C LEU A 68 -3.96 13.16 20.25
N ASN A 69 -2.97 13.84 19.67
CA ASN A 69 -3.20 14.86 18.65
C ASN A 69 -3.72 14.23 17.35
N LEU A 70 -4.48 15.00 16.56
CA LEU A 70 -4.98 14.55 15.26
C LEU A 70 -3.80 14.13 14.36
N HIS A 71 -3.73 12.84 14.05
CA HIS A 71 -2.67 12.24 13.25
C HIS A 71 -3.21 11.05 12.46
N VAL A 72 -3.87 11.34 11.34
CA VAL A 72 -4.30 10.28 10.41
C VAL A 72 -3.06 9.67 9.77
N HIS A 73 -2.89 8.36 9.91
CA HIS A 73 -1.88 7.54 9.25
C HIS A 73 -2.39 6.10 9.11
N LEU A 74 -1.76 5.34 8.23
CA LEU A 74 -2.15 3.97 7.91
C LEU A 74 -1.07 3.01 8.38
N HIS A 75 -1.47 1.95 9.08
CA HIS A 75 -0.67 0.76 9.29
C HIS A 75 -1.17 -0.32 8.34
N VAL A 76 -0.29 -0.87 7.51
CA VAL A 76 -0.68 -1.84 6.48
C VAL A 76 0.16 -3.10 6.65
N LEU A 77 -0.51 -4.20 6.99
CA LEU A 77 0.09 -5.52 7.08
C LEU A 77 0.01 -6.18 5.71
N VAL A 78 1.16 -6.33 5.08
CA VAL A 78 1.27 -6.82 3.71
C VAL A 78 1.83 -8.23 3.73
N LEU A 79 1.18 -9.17 3.03
CA LEU A 79 1.80 -10.46 2.74
C LEU A 79 3.08 -10.21 1.97
N ASP A 80 4.20 -10.73 2.47
CA ASP A 80 5.54 -10.42 1.95
C ASP A 80 5.92 -11.23 0.69
N GLY A 81 5.05 -11.14 -0.30
CA GLY A 81 5.07 -11.91 -1.52
C GLY A 81 3.67 -11.93 -2.14
N VAL A 82 3.46 -12.87 -3.06
CA VAL A 82 2.20 -13.05 -3.76
C VAL A 82 1.86 -14.54 -3.86
N TYR A 83 0.58 -14.85 -4.00
CA TYR A 83 0.13 -16.16 -4.40
C TYR A 83 0.02 -16.23 -5.91
N GLU A 84 0.70 -17.18 -6.54
CA GLU A 84 0.65 -17.42 -7.98
C GLU A 84 -0.13 -18.71 -8.26
N ARG A 85 -1.10 -18.65 -9.17
CA ARG A 85 -1.69 -19.83 -9.80
C ARG A 85 -0.83 -20.27 -10.99
N ARG A 86 -0.36 -21.51 -11.01
CA ARG A 86 0.42 -22.07 -12.12
C ARG A 86 -0.50 -22.57 -13.25
N ALA A 87 0.09 -22.91 -14.39
CA ALA A 87 -0.65 -23.39 -15.57
C ALA A 87 -1.43 -24.69 -15.32
N ASP A 88 -0.94 -25.55 -14.42
CA ASP A 88 -1.59 -26.78 -13.96
C ASP A 88 -2.69 -26.54 -12.92
N GLY A 89 -2.97 -25.28 -12.57
CA GLY A 89 -3.97 -24.90 -11.58
C GLY A 89 -3.47 -24.85 -10.13
N ALA A 90 -2.27 -25.35 -9.84
CA ALA A 90 -1.69 -25.34 -8.50
C ALA A 90 -1.43 -23.92 -8.01
N ILE A 91 -1.59 -23.68 -6.71
CA ILE A 91 -1.30 -22.39 -6.08
C ILE A 91 0.02 -22.50 -5.33
N ARG A 92 0.94 -21.57 -5.58
CA ARG A 92 2.19 -21.46 -4.82
C ARG A 92 2.41 -20.05 -4.27
N TRP A 93 3.15 -19.99 -3.18
CA TRP A 93 3.65 -18.74 -2.63
C TRP A 93 4.96 -18.33 -3.32
N VAL A 94 5.09 -17.05 -3.65
CA VAL A 94 6.30 -16.46 -4.20
C VAL A 94 6.68 -15.26 -3.35
N ALA A 95 7.78 -15.36 -2.61
CA ALA A 95 8.27 -14.29 -1.74
C ALA A 95 8.73 -13.07 -2.55
N SER A 96 8.50 -11.88 -2.00
CA SER A 96 9.04 -10.64 -2.55
C SER A 96 10.43 -10.37 -1.99
N ALA A 97 11.30 -9.77 -2.81
CA ALA A 97 12.56 -9.23 -2.32
C ALA A 97 12.30 -8.11 -1.29
N VAL A 98 13.24 -7.94 -0.36
CA VAL A 98 13.26 -6.82 0.58
C VAL A 98 13.48 -5.52 -0.21
N PRO A 99 12.67 -4.46 -0.01
CA PRO A 99 12.86 -3.18 -0.69
C PRO A 99 14.22 -2.56 -0.37
N THR A 100 14.91 -2.04 -1.37
CA THR A 100 16.07 -1.15 -1.15
C THR A 100 15.61 0.26 -0.76
N ALA A 101 16.51 1.07 -0.22
CA ALA A 101 16.23 2.45 0.13
C ALA A 101 15.79 3.28 -1.10
N GLU A 102 16.43 3.06 -2.26
CA GLU A 102 16.09 3.74 -3.52
C GLU A 102 14.70 3.35 -4.01
N GLN A 103 14.35 2.07 -3.90
CA GLN A 103 13.02 1.59 -4.28
C GLN A 103 11.93 2.17 -3.37
N LEU A 104 12.20 2.27 -2.07
CA LEU A 104 11.30 2.91 -1.11
C LEU A 104 11.14 4.40 -1.41
N ALA A 105 12.22 5.14 -1.66
CA ALA A 105 12.18 6.55 -2.02
C ALA A 105 11.34 6.79 -3.29
N ALA A 106 11.60 6.01 -4.34
CA ALA A 106 10.84 6.10 -5.59
C ALA A 106 9.36 5.72 -5.40
N MET A 107 9.06 4.78 -4.50
CA MET A 107 7.67 4.44 -4.17
C MET A 107 6.97 5.57 -3.41
N THR A 108 7.64 6.15 -2.42
CA THR A 108 7.13 7.30 -1.66
C THR A 108 6.78 8.46 -2.57
N GLU A 109 7.65 8.81 -3.52
CA GLU A 109 7.38 9.87 -4.50
C GLU A 109 6.14 9.55 -5.35
N ARG A 110 6.02 8.33 -5.89
CA ARG A 110 4.83 7.92 -6.65
C ARG A 110 3.56 7.97 -5.82
N VAL A 111 3.62 7.52 -4.56
CA VAL A 111 2.50 7.59 -3.62
C VAL A 111 2.11 9.05 -3.39
N ALA A 112 3.07 9.93 -3.13
CA ALA A 112 2.82 11.35 -2.89
C ALA A 112 2.13 12.03 -4.09
N VAL A 113 2.65 11.83 -5.31
CA VAL A 113 2.05 12.38 -6.55
C VAL A 113 0.62 11.85 -6.74
N ARG A 114 0.41 10.54 -6.62
CA ARG A 114 -0.92 9.93 -6.84
C ARG A 114 -1.91 10.30 -5.74
N ALA A 115 -1.46 10.40 -4.49
CA ALA A 115 -2.29 10.82 -3.37
C ALA A 115 -2.69 12.29 -3.55
N GLY A 116 -1.77 13.17 -3.93
CA GLY A 116 -2.05 14.58 -4.24
C GLY A 116 -3.09 14.73 -5.36
N ALA A 117 -2.92 14.01 -6.47
CA ALA A 117 -3.91 14.01 -7.55
C ALA A 117 -5.26 13.40 -7.13
N THR A 118 -5.26 12.39 -6.25
CA THR A 118 -6.49 11.81 -5.70
C THR A 118 -7.23 12.79 -4.80
N ARG A 119 -6.50 13.55 -3.98
CA ARG A 119 -7.02 14.61 -3.13
C ARG A 119 -7.63 15.73 -3.97
N ALA A 120 -6.90 16.26 -4.94
CA ALA A 120 -7.36 17.36 -5.78
C ALA A 120 -8.65 17.06 -6.58
N ARG A 121 -8.92 15.78 -6.88
CA ARG A 121 -10.16 15.36 -7.58
C ARG A 121 -11.36 15.16 -6.65
N ARG A 122 -11.16 15.17 -5.33
CA ARG A 122 -12.16 14.82 -4.30
C ARG A 122 -12.33 15.88 -3.22
N ALA A 123 -11.52 16.94 -3.27
CA ALA A 123 -11.72 18.19 -2.55
C ALA A 123 -12.73 19.04 -3.33
#